data_AF-A0A4U0VST3-F1
#
_entry.id   AF-A0A4U0VST3-F1
#
_cell.length_a   1.000
_cell.length_b   1.000
_cell.length_c   1.000
_cell.angle_alpha   90.00
_cell.angle_beta   90.00
_cell.angle_gamma   90.00
#
_symmetry.space_group_name_H-M   'P 1'
#
loop_
_entity.id
_entity.type
_entity.pdbx_description
1 polymer ?
#
loop_
_entity_poly.entity_id
_entity_poly.type
_entity_poly.pdbx_seq_one_letter_code
_entity_poly.pdbx_strand_id
1 'polypeptide(L)'
;MAKSHAMQSNLGVDYVIVYRFATTDKTKAENRFEELVHRLASVGLATEVRNGENHSLLIFCGVASEKHMFGEVYRSRVKDWIHGVRSAEPSRDTQQTLEQDPMVESERLRIIYQLITNPESVGGAGITPKKGEWENVESLFALHDHVYNKQWIMKWSTQWLLTPEDLDDIRNRLGEKIGFYFAFTQSYFTFLLFPAAFGFLAWAFLGYFSSIYAVVCSLWCVVFTEYWKHQEHDLALRWGVRGVSSIEAPRHEFKPAKEITDPITGEKQATFPAVERLQRQLLQVPFTIAAVLMLGTMIATCFGIEIFISEIYSGPLKSVLVFLPTVLLTTGLPLLTGILTTFATKLNDFENFETESQYERALTRKIFVLNFITSYLPVFLTAFVYVPFGSLIVPYLDVFSLTVKPFAENEKQLQAPKLPSQFTINPARLRKQVIYFTVTAQIVNFAMEVIVPYTKRQGFIKIKQIQSARAQKAGGIAPSAAAEDVPEEKEFLARVRSEAELDVYNVYDDLREMVVQYGYLALFSVIWPLVPVSFLINNWVELRADAIKICVEMQRPTPWRADTIGPWLDALSFQSWLGSITMSALVYLF
;
A
#
# COMPACT_ATOMS: atom_id res chain seq x y z
N MET A 1 19.07 -15.71 26.71
CA MET A 1 17.93 -15.75 27.65
C MET A 1 16.77 -16.38 26.91
N ALA A 2 16.25 -17.52 27.37
CA ALA A 2 15.03 -18.10 26.81
C ALA A 2 13.89 -17.10 27.03
N LYS A 3 13.29 -16.59 25.95
CA LYS A 3 12.09 -15.74 26.05
C LYS A 3 10.99 -16.56 26.74
N SER A 4 10.27 -15.97 27.69
CA SER A 4 9.20 -16.65 28.44
C SER A 4 8.13 -17.24 27.51
N HIS A 5 7.39 -18.24 27.99
CA HIS A 5 6.24 -18.81 27.27
C HIS A 5 5.17 -17.73 26.96
N ALA A 6 5.06 -16.68 27.78
CA ALA A 6 4.14 -15.55 27.57
C ALA A 6 4.53 -14.68 26.35
N MET A 7 5.81 -14.62 25.98
CA MET A 7 6.22 -13.99 24.71
C MET A 7 5.88 -14.82 23.47
N GLN A 8 5.65 -16.13 23.62
CA GLN A 8 5.51 -17.08 22.51
C GLN A 8 4.05 -17.42 22.20
N SER A 9 3.15 -17.36 23.19
CA SER A 9 1.73 -17.63 23.02
C SER A 9 0.89 -16.35 22.99
N ASN A 10 -0.24 -16.39 22.28
CA ASN A 10 -1.27 -15.35 22.27
C ASN A 10 -2.39 -15.61 23.29
N LEU A 11 -2.25 -16.63 24.15
CA LEU A 11 -3.22 -16.97 25.20
C LEU A 11 -4.67 -17.19 24.67
N GLY A 12 -4.81 -17.62 23.42
CA GLY A 12 -6.12 -17.82 22.79
C GLY A 12 -6.83 -16.53 22.36
N VAL A 13 -6.15 -15.37 22.40
CA VAL A 13 -6.69 -14.11 21.89
C VAL A 13 -6.64 -14.11 20.37
N ASP A 14 -7.78 -13.85 19.75
CA ASP A 14 -7.91 -13.71 18.30
C ASP A 14 -7.77 -12.23 17.87
N TYR A 15 -8.51 -11.32 18.51
CA TYR A 15 -8.52 -9.88 18.21
C TYR A 15 -8.38 -9.00 19.45
N VAL A 16 -7.84 -7.80 19.27
CA VAL A 16 -7.77 -6.74 20.28
C VAL A 16 -8.47 -5.50 19.77
N ILE A 17 -9.38 -4.97 20.58
CA ILE A 17 -10.06 -3.70 20.37
C ILE A 17 -9.46 -2.66 21.31
N VAL A 18 -8.98 -1.54 20.75
CA VAL A 18 -8.48 -0.41 21.53
C VAL A 18 -9.61 0.59 21.70
N TYR A 19 -10.10 0.72 22.93
CA TYR A 19 -11.17 1.65 23.28
C TYR A 19 -10.58 2.87 23.98
N ARG A 20 -10.53 4.02 23.30
CA ARG A 20 -9.95 5.27 23.83
C ARG A 20 -11.04 6.23 24.27
N PHE A 21 -10.94 6.70 25.51
CA PHE A 21 -11.96 7.54 26.15
C PHE A 21 -11.39 8.87 26.67
N ALA A 22 -10.17 9.25 26.24
CA ALA A 22 -9.46 10.45 26.71
C ALA A 22 -10.25 11.77 26.56
N THR A 23 -11.08 11.90 25.52
CA THR A 23 -11.83 13.12 25.18
C THR A 23 -13.32 13.01 25.43
N THR A 24 -13.79 11.88 25.95
CA THR A 24 -15.22 11.57 26.08
C THR A 24 -15.64 11.68 27.53
N ASP A 25 -16.84 12.21 27.77
CA ASP A 25 -17.41 12.22 29.10
C ASP A 25 -17.47 10.80 29.68
N LYS A 26 -17.12 10.67 30.97
CA LYS A 26 -16.96 9.37 31.62
C LYS A 26 -18.23 8.53 31.55
N THR A 27 -19.40 9.13 31.80
CA THR A 27 -20.67 8.39 31.80
C THR A 27 -21.04 7.89 30.40
N LYS A 28 -20.79 8.73 29.38
CA LYS A 28 -20.99 8.34 27.99
C LYS A 28 -20.02 7.22 27.58
N ALA A 29 -18.76 7.32 27.99
CA ALA A 29 -17.75 6.31 27.69
C ALA A 29 -18.06 4.96 28.37
N GLU A 30 -18.55 4.97 29.61
CA GLU A 30 -18.98 3.78 30.35
C GLU A 30 -20.18 3.10 29.67
N ASN A 31 -21.25 3.85 29.38
CA ASN A 31 -22.44 3.30 28.71
C ASN A 31 -22.10 2.69 27.34
N ARG A 32 -21.23 3.35 26.57
CA ARG A 32 -20.80 2.85 25.26
C ARG A 32 -19.87 1.65 25.35
N PHE A 33 -19.04 1.58 26.38
CA PHE A 33 -18.24 0.40 26.65
C PHE A 33 -19.11 -0.80 27.06
N GLU A 34 -20.12 -0.59 27.89
CA GLU A 34 -21.08 -1.65 28.27
C GLU A 34 -21.83 -2.18 27.05
N GLU A 35 -22.31 -1.28 26.19
CA GLU A 35 -22.93 -1.66 24.91
C GLU A 35 -21.97 -2.45 24.02
N LEU A 36 -20.71 -2.02 23.88
CA LEU A 36 -19.69 -2.71 23.09
C LEU A 36 -19.52 -4.17 23.54
N VAL A 37 -19.37 -4.40 24.85
CA VAL A 37 -19.19 -5.74 25.41
C VAL A 37 -20.43 -6.59 25.21
N HIS A 38 -21.63 -6.03 25.39
CA HIS A 38 -22.87 -6.76 25.14
C HIS A 38 -23.04 -7.17 23.67
N ARG A 39 -22.68 -6.31 22.72
CA ARG A 39 -22.73 -6.61 21.28
C ARG A 39 -21.76 -7.74 20.92
N LEU A 40 -20.53 -7.71 21.45
CA LEU A 40 -19.54 -8.78 21.27
C LEU A 40 -20.03 -10.11 21.84
N ALA A 41 -20.63 -10.09 23.04
CA ALA A 41 -21.20 -11.28 23.65
C ALA A 41 -22.37 -11.86 22.83
N SER A 42 -23.22 -11.00 22.23
CA SER A 42 -24.37 -11.46 21.43
C SER A 42 -23.99 -12.23 20.17
N VAL A 43 -22.78 -12.02 19.64
CA VAL A 43 -22.25 -12.76 18.47
C VAL A 43 -21.41 -13.98 18.86
N GLY A 44 -21.34 -14.31 20.16
CA GLY A 44 -20.65 -15.49 20.68
C GLY A 44 -19.15 -15.31 20.92
N LEU A 45 -18.69 -14.06 21.07
CA LEU A 45 -17.30 -13.74 21.43
C LEU A 45 -17.17 -13.57 22.94
N ALA A 46 -16.17 -14.23 23.52
CA ALA A 46 -15.74 -13.99 24.89
C ALA A 46 -14.81 -12.77 24.91
N THR A 47 -14.99 -11.92 25.93
CA THR A 47 -14.23 -10.68 26.06
C THR A 47 -13.52 -10.61 27.41
N GLU A 48 -12.27 -10.17 27.39
CA GLU A 48 -11.52 -9.78 28.59
C GLU A 48 -11.00 -8.36 28.45
N VAL A 49 -10.86 -7.64 29.57
CA VAL A 49 -10.44 -6.24 29.55
C VAL A 49 -9.21 -6.04 30.41
N ARG A 50 -8.25 -5.27 29.90
CA ARG A 50 -7.05 -4.83 30.64
C ARG A 50 -6.76 -3.37 30.34
N ASN A 51 -5.92 -2.77 31.17
CA ASN A 51 -5.50 -1.38 31.03
C ASN A 51 -4.63 -1.20 29.77
N GLY A 52 -5.06 -0.31 28.88
CA GLY A 52 -4.24 0.20 27.79
C GLY A 52 -3.44 1.44 28.22
N GLU A 53 -2.63 1.96 27.30
CA GLU A 53 -1.91 3.22 27.55
C GLU A 53 -2.75 4.45 27.17
N ASN A 54 -2.39 5.63 27.67
CA ASN A 54 -2.97 6.91 27.27
C ASN A 54 -4.51 6.98 27.38
N HIS A 55 -5.07 6.57 28.53
CA HIS A 55 -6.52 6.55 28.79
C HIS A 55 -7.28 5.69 27.77
N SER A 56 -6.82 4.45 27.58
CA SER A 56 -7.48 3.44 26.77
C SER A 56 -7.67 2.13 27.52
N LEU A 57 -8.66 1.35 27.09
CA LEU A 57 -8.87 -0.04 27.49
C LEU A 57 -8.50 -0.94 26.33
N LEU A 58 -7.83 -2.06 26.63
CA LEU A 58 -7.61 -3.15 25.69
C LEU A 58 -8.66 -4.22 25.95
N ILE A 59 -9.51 -4.44 24.95
CA ILE A 59 -10.57 -5.45 25.01
C ILE A 59 -10.12 -6.61 24.13
N PHE A 60 -9.75 -7.71 24.76
CA PHE A 60 -9.35 -8.96 24.13
C PHE A 60 -10.59 -9.74 23.75
N CYS A 61 -10.66 -10.16 22.49
CA CYS A 61 -11.77 -10.92 21.94
C CYS A 61 -11.26 -12.30 21.49
N GLY A 62 -11.99 -13.35 21.90
CA GLY A 62 -11.77 -14.71 21.43
C GLY A 62 -13.10 -15.44 21.26
N VAL A 63 -13.13 -16.51 20.49
CA VAL A 63 -14.36 -17.31 20.32
C VAL A 63 -14.69 -18.03 21.63
N ALA A 64 -15.91 -17.86 22.14
CA ALA A 64 -16.33 -18.51 23.39
C ALA A 64 -16.50 -20.03 23.26
N SER A 65 -16.82 -20.53 22.06
CA SER A 65 -17.02 -21.95 21.80
C SER A 65 -16.55 -22.34 20.40
N GLU A 66 -15.63 -23.29 20.30
CA GLU A 66 -15.18 -23.84 19.01
C GLU A 66 -16.33 -24.41 18.18
N LYS A 67 -17.38 -24.95 18.81
CA LYS A 67 -18.57 -25.41 18.08
C LYS A 67 -19.31 -24.28 17.38
N HIS A 68 -19.37 -23.09 18.00
CA HIS A 68 -19.96 -21.90 17.38
C HIS A 68 -19.11 -21.46 16.19
N MET A 69 -17.78 -21.41 16.36
CA MET A 69 -16.86 -21.09 15.27
C MET A 69 -17.02 -22.03 14.07
N PHE A 70 -17.11 -23.34 14.31
CA PHE A 70 -17.32 -24.33 13.25
C PHE A 70 -18.66 -24.15 12.52
N GLY A 71 -19.71 -23.74 13.25
CA GLY A 71 -21.00 -23.38 12.66
C GLY A 71 -20.88 -22.18 11.72
N GLU A 72 -20.16 -21.12 12.12
CA GLU A 72 -19.95 -19.93 11.30
C GLU A 72 -19.05 -20.20 10.08
N VAL A 73 -18.00 -21.01 10.24
CA VAL A 73 -17.17 -21.47 9.12
C VAL A 73 -17.99 -22.24 8.11
N TYR A 74 -18.81 -23.19 8.57
CA TYR A 74 -19.69 -23.96 7.70
C TYR A 74 -20.68 -23.05 6.95
N ARG A 75 -21.31 -22.10 7.64
CA ARG A 75 -22.21 -21.09 7.01
C ARG A 75 -21.48 -20.28 5.94
N SER A 76 -20.26 -19.81 6.24
CA SER A 76 -19.43 -19.06 5.29
C SER A 76 -19.08 -19.89 4.05
N ARG A 77 -18.67 -21.16 4.23
CA ARG A 77 -18.33 -22.07 3.12
C ARG A 77 -19.55 -22.44 2.27
N VAL A 78 -20.71 -22.63 2.89
CA VAL A 78 -21.97 -22.87 2.16
C VAL A 78 -22.37 -21.65 1.35
N LYS A 79 -22.26 -20.44 1.93
CA LYS A 79 -22.49 -19.18 1.19
C LYS A 79 -21.57 -19.11 -0.03
N ASP A 80 -20.27 -19.30 0.15
CA ASP A 80 -19.30 -19.29 -0.94
C ASP A 80 -19.63 -20.31 -2.05
N TRP A 81 -20.07 -21.51 -1.67
CA TRP A 81 -20.43 -22.57 -2.61
C TRP A 81 -21.70 -22.22 -3.40
N ILE A 82 -22.75 -21.73 -2.74
CA ILE A 82 -24.02 -21.34 -3.39
C ILE A 82 -23.78 -20.22 -4.42
N HIS A 83 -22.89 -19.29 -4.11
CA HIS A 83 -22.51 -18.21 -5.03
C HIS A 83 -21.42 -18.61 -6.05
N GLY A 84 -20.98 -19.87 -6.06
CA GLY A 84 -20.02 -20.39 -7.04
C GLY A 84 -18.57 -19.93 -6.85
N VAL A 85 -18.23 -19.33 -5.71
CA VAL A 85 -16.86 -18.96 -5.36
C VAL A 85 -16.04 -20.20 -5.02
N ARG A 86 -16.67 -21.15 -4.32
CA ARG A 86 -16.07 -22.43 -3.95
C ARG A 86 -16.66 -23.54 -4.81
N SER A 87 -15.82 -24.36 -5.44
CA SER A 87 -16.28 -25.39 -6.39
C SER A 87 -16.79 -26.67 -5.71
N ALA A 88 -16.29 -27.00 -4.52
CA ALA A 88 -16.65 -28.21 -3.80
C ALA A 88 -17.77 -27.94 -2.78
N GLU A 89 -18.81 -28.78 -2.81
CA GLU A 89 -19.90 -28.77 -1.83
C GLU A 89 -19.37 -29.16 -0.43
N PRO A 90 -19.60 -28.34 0.61
CA PRO A 90 -19.31 -28.73 1.99
C PRO A 90 -20.17 -29.94 2.42
N SER A 91 -19.58 -30.90 3.14
CA SER A 91 -20.36 -32.02 3.70
C SER A 91 -21.42 -31.50 4.68
N ARG A 92 -22.60 -32.11 4.70
CA ARG A 92 -23.68 -31.74 5.63
C ARG A 92 -23.29 -31.91 7.10
N ASP A 93 -22.33 -32.78 7.38
CA ASP A 93 -21.71 -32.90 8.68
C ASP A 93 -20.57 -31.88 8.82
N THR A 94 -20.70 -30.98 9.79
CA THR A 94 -19.74 -29.90 10.04
C THR A 94 -18.37 -30.45 10.43
N GLN A 95 -18.32 -31.57 11.16
CA GLN A 95 -17.06 -32.19 11.56
C GLN A 95 -16.34 -32.81 10.37
N GLN A 96 -17.05 -33.60 9.54
CA GLN A 96 -16.47 -34.17 8.33
C GLN A 96 -15.97 -33.11 7.35
N THR A 97 -16.67 -31.97 7.24
CA THR A 97 -16.22 -30.84 6.41
C THR A 97 -14.87 -30.31 6.86
N LEU A 98 -14.65 -30.21 8.17
CA LEU A 98 -13.39 -29.70 8.74
C LEU A 98 -12.28 -30.76 8.74
N GLU A 99 -12.62 -32.04 8.80
CA GLU A 99 -11.64 -33.13 8.63
C GLU A 99 -11.12 -33.20 7.20
N GLN A 100 -11.99 -32.96 6.20
CA GLN A 100 -11.61 -32.94 4.79
C GLN A 100 -10.87 -31.66 4.40
N ASP A 101 -11.33 -30.52 4.91
CA ASP A 101 -10.72 -29.21 4.66
C ASP A 101 -10.56 -28.45 5.99
N PRO A 102 -9.41 -28.60 6.67
CA PRO A 102 -9.15 -27.96 7.95
C PRO A 102 -9.34 -26.45 7.90
N MET A 103 -9.91 -25.89 8.98
CA MET A 103 -10.02 -24.44 9.11
C MET A 103 -8.63 -23.83 9.21
N VAL A 104 -8.40 -22.85 8.35
CA VAL A 104 -7.14 -22.12 8.27
C VAL A 104 -7.17 -20.89 9.17
N GLU A 105 -6.01 -20.44 9.65
CA GLU A 105 -5.91 -19.30 10.58
C GLU A 105 -6.49 -18.01 9.97
N SER A 106 -6.21 -17.75 8.68
CA SER A 106 -6.77 -16.62 7.94
C SER A 106 -8.29 -16.68 7.82
N GLU A 107 -8.86 -17.88 7.59
CA GLU A 107 -10.32 -18.09 7.57
C GLU A 107 -10.94 -17.81 8.94
N ARG A 108 -10.30 -18.28 10.03
CA ARG A 108 -10.74 -18.04 11.41
C ARG A 108 -10.78 -16.55 11.73
N LEU A 109 -9.66 -15.86 11.54
CA LEU A 109 -9.56 -14.42 11.87
C LEU A 109 -10.51 -13.59 11.01
N ARG A 110 -10.67 -13.92 9.72
CA ARG A 110 -11.62 -13.24 8.84
C ARG A 110 -13.07 -13.35 9.34
N ILE A 111 -13.50 -14.54 9.74
CA ILE A 111 -14.87 -14.75 10.26
C ILE A 111 -15.06 -13.99 11.57
N ILE A 112 -14.08 -14.01 12.48
CA ILE A 112 -14.17 -13.25 13.74
C ILE A 112 -14.26 -11.74 13.45
N TYR A 113 -13.46 -11.24 12.52
CA TYR A 113 -13.54 -9.85 12.09
C TYR A 113 -14.92 -9.50 11.52
N GLN A 114 -15.51 -10.40 10.71
CA GLN A 114 -16.85 -10.25 10.18
C GLN A 114 -17.93 -10.29 11.28
N LEU A 115 -17.79 -11.15 12.29
CA LEU A 115 -18.69 -11.18 13.45
C LEU A 115 -18.64 -9.87 14.23
N ILE A 116 -17.46 -9.23 14.33
CA ILE A 116 -17.32 -7.93 15.01
C ILE A 116 -17.90 -6.80 14.15
N THR A 117 -17.57 -6.76 12.86
CA THR A 117 -17.76 -5.57 12.02
C THR A 117 -19.01 -5.59 11.16
N ASN A 118 -19.53 -6.75 10.76
CA ASN A 118 -20.69 -6.80 9.88
C ASN A 118 -21.95 -6.25 10.58
N PRO A 119 -22.93 -5.73 9.83
CA PRO A 119 -24.20 -5.30 10.39
C PRO A 119 -24.96 -6.43 11.12
N GLU A 120 -25.80 -6.05 12.08
CA GLU A 120 -26.68 -6.98 12.80
C GLU A 120 -27.65 -7.72 11.89
N SER A 121 -28.07 -7.08 10.79
CA SER A 121 -28.98 -7.68 9.80
C SER A 121 -28.40 -8.93 9.14
N VAL A 122 -27.08 -9.07 9.11
CA VAL A 122 -26.36 -10.23 8.55
C VAL A 122 -25.67 -11.06 9.64
N GLY A 123 -25.98 -10.81 10.92
CA GLY A 123 -25.48 -11.58 12.06
C GLY A 123 -24.17 -11.10 12.69
N GLY A 124 -23.69 -9.89 12.37
CA GLY A 124 -22.53 -9.29 13.03
C GLY A 124 -22.91 -8.34 14.17
N ALA A 125 -21.90 -7.81 14.89
CA ALA A 125 -22.06 -6.92 16.04
C ALA A 125 -22.16 -5.44 15.65
N GLY A 126 -21.96 -5.09 14.37
CA GLY A 126 -22.07 -3.73 13.86
C GLY A 126 -21.00 -2.75 14.37
N ILE A 127 -19.85 -3.25 14.83
CA ILE A 127 -18.78 -2.41 15.41
C ILE A 127 -17.89 -1.87 14.29
N THR A 128 -17.89 -0.55 14.13
CA THR A 128 -17.13 0.14 13.07
C THR A 128 -16.13 1.13 13.67
N PRO A 129 -14.83 0.78 13.78
CA PRO A 129 -13.83 1.65 14.39
C PRO A 129 -13.84 3.08 13.80
N LYS A 130 -13.77 4.09 14.68
CA LYS A 130 -13.75 5.53 14.35
C LYS A 130 -14.98 6.07 13.59
N LYS A 131 -16.03 5.27 13.42
CA LYS A 131 -17.20 5.62 12.60
C LYS A 131 -18.50 5.50 13.38
N GLY A 132 -19.43 6.40 13.11
CA GLY A 132 -20.79 6.36 13.65
C GLY A 132 -20.82 6.42 15.18
N GLU A 133 -21.44 5.42 15.80
CA GLU A 133 -21.58 5.37 17.27
C GLU A 133 -20.30 4.90 17.99
N TRP A 134 -19.33 4.37 17.23
CA TRP A 134 -18.12 3.73 17.73
C TRP A 134 -16.87 4.62 17.57
N GLU A 135 -17.02 5.94 17.69
CA GLU A 135 -15.89 6.91 17.64
C GLU A 135 -14.79 6.61 18.67
N ASN A 136 -15.16 6.04 19.81
CA ASN A 136 -14.25 5.64 20.88
C ASN A 136 -13.45 4.36 20.58
N VAL A 137 -13.87 3.57 19.59
CA VAL A 137 -13.10 2.41 19.12
C VAL A 137 -12.03 2.91 18.16
N GLU A 138 -10.79 2.96 18.63
CA GLU A 138 -9.67 3.52 17.88
C GLU A 138 -9.13 2.53 16.84
N SER A 139 -8.94 1.28 17.22
CA SER A 139 -8.42 0.24 16.35
C SER A 139 -8.95 -1.15 16.72
N LEU A 140 -8.95 -2.03 15.72
CA LEU A 140 -9.30 -3.45 15.81
C LEU A 140 -8.24 -4.20 15.01
N PHE A 141 -7.43 -5.01 15.69
CA PHE A 141 -6.32 -5.74 15.05
C PHE A 141 -6.13 -7.13 15.64
N ALA A 142 -5.62 -8.05 14.82
CA ALA A 142 -5.25 -9.39 15.26
C ALA A 142 -3.83 -9.39 15.85
N LEU A 143 -3.53 -10.34 16.74
CA LEU A 143 -2.18 -10.46 17.30
C LEU A 143 -1.23 -11.21 16.35
N HIS A 144 0.03 -10.78 16.35
CA HIS A 144 1.10 -11.48 15.64
C HIS A 144 1.45 -12.83 16.30
N ASP A 145 1.81 -13.82 15.49
CA ASP A 145 2.51 -15.02 15.94
C ASP A 145 4.02 -14.80 15.81
N HIS A 146 4.65 -14.40 16.91
CA HIS A 146 6.08 -14.09 16.93
C HIS A 146 6.99 -15.30 16.72
N VAL A 147 6.50 -16.51 17.01
CA VAL A 147 7.25 -17.75 16.78
C VAL A 147 7.29 -18.01 15.28
N TYR A 148 6.13 -17.95 14.63
CA TYR A 148 6.03 -18.06 13.18
C TYR A 148 6.80 -16.95 12.47
N ASN A 149 6.58 -15.68 12.82
CA ASN A 149 7.23 -14.55 12.15
C ASN A 149 8.77 -14.70 12.14
N LYS A 150 9.34 -15.19 13.25
CA LYS A 150 10.78 -15.47 13.32
C LYS A 150 11.21 -16.60 12.37
N GLN A 151 10.44 -17.68 12.32
CA GLN A 151 10.71 -18.81 11.42
C GLN A 151 10.55 -18.41 9.95
N TRP A 152 9.52 -17.64 9.63
CA TRP A 152 9.22 -17.13 8.30
C TRP A 152 10.39 -16.28 7.77
N ILE A 153 10.83 -15.27 8.54
CA ILE A 153 11.97 -14.42 8.18
C ILE A 153 13.24 -15.26 7.99
N MET A 154 13.51 -16.20 8.90
CA MET A 154 14.70 -17.05 8.82
C MET A 154 14.68 -17.93 7.56
N LYS A 155 13.55 -18.59 7.28
CA LYS A 155 13.37 -19.44 6.10
C LYS A 155 13.62 -18.65 4.82
N TRP A 156 12.99 -17.48 4.69
CA TRP A 156 13.05 -16.64 3.49
C TRP A 156 14.41 -15.94 3.29
N SER A 157 15.17 -15.72 4.37
CA SER A 157 16.53 -15.22 4.26
C SER A 157 17.50 -16.20 3.60
N THR A 158 17.17 -17.50 3.63
CA THR A 158 18.01 -18.58 3.06
C THR A 158 17.54 -19.06 1.69
N GLN A 159 16.25 -18.90 1.38
CA GLN A 159 15.67 -19.29 0.11
C GLN A 159 15.96 -18.24 -0.98
N TRP A 160 16.30 -18.70 -2.18
CA TRP A 160 16.51 -17.82 -3.32
C TRP A 160 15.20 -17.50 -4.06
N LEU A 161 14.35 -18.51 -4.26
CA LEU A 161 13.02 -18.42 -4.86
C LEU A 161 11.98 -18.94 -3.87
N LEU A 162 10.81 -18.29 -3.85
CA LEU A 162 9.66 -18.76 -3.08
C LEU A 162 8.97 -19.91 -3.82
N THR A 163 8.62 -20.95 -3.07
CA THR A 163 7.86 -22.10 -3.57
C THR A 163 6.35 -21.83 -3.53
N PRO A 164 5.52 -22.55 -4.31
CA PRO A 164 4.07 -22.45 -4.20
C PRO A 164 3.56 -22.72 -2.78
N GLU A 165 4.21 -23.62 -2.04
CA GLU A 165 3.89 -23.93 -0.65
C GLU A 165 4.17 -22.75 0.28
N ASP A 166 5.22 -21.96 0.02
CA ASP A 166 5.51 -20.74 0.77
C ASP A 166 4.42 -19.68 0.57
N LEU A 167 3.88 -19.56 -0.65
CA LEU A 167 2.78 -18.64 -0.96
C LEU A 167 1.47 -19.10 -0.31
N ASP A 168 1.20 -20.40 -0.30
CA ASP A 168 0.03 -20.97 0.38
C ASP A 168 0.10 -20.73 1.89
N ASP A 169 1.28 -20.82 2.53
CA ASP A 169 1.45 -20.53 3.96
C ASP A 169 1.16 -19.06 4.29
N ILE A 170 1.61 -18.12 3.45
CA ILE A 170 1.22 -16.70 3.58
C ILE A 170 -0.29 -16.53 3.50
N ARG A 171 -0.90 -17.11 2.46
CA ARG A 171 -2.34 -17.06 2.25
C ARG A 171 -3.11 -17.63 3.44
N ASN A 172 -2.57 -18.69 4.04
CA ASN A 172 -3.16 -19.34 5.21
C ASN A 172 -3.08 -18.51 6.50
N ARG A 173 -2.17 -17.53 6.60
CA ARG A 173 -1.99 -16.73 7.83
C ARG A 173 -2.38 -15.27 7.69
N LEU A 174 -2.14 -14.68 6.54
CA LEU A 174 -2.34 -13.25 6.25
C LEU A 174 -3.50 -13.00 5.27
N GLY A 175 -4.05 -14.05 4.65
CA GLY A 175 -5.16 -13.97 3.70
C GLY A 175 -4.73 -13.80 2.24
N GLU A 176 -5.70 -13.98 1.34
CA GLU A 176 -5.43 -14.02 -0.10
C GLU A 176 -5.01 -12.67 -0.67
N LYS A 177 -5.52 -11.54 -0.16
CA LYS A 177 -5.15 -10.20 -0.67
C LYS A 177 -3.65 -9.93 -0.55
N ILE A 178 -3.04 -10.36 0.57
CA ILE A 178 -1.58 -10.28 0.79
C ILE A 178 -0.86 -11.41 0.06
N GLY A 179 -1.46 -12.61 -0.01
CA GLY A 179 -0.95 -13.71 -0.82
C GLY A 179 -0.75 -13.33 -2.29
N PHE A 180 -1.72 -12.62 -2.90
CA PHE A 180 -1.62 -12.12 -4.27
C PHE A 180 -0.47 -11.14 -4.46
N TYR A 181 -0.18 -10.29 -3.47
CA TYR A 181 0.97 -9.39 -3.50
C TYR A 181 2.29 -10.18 -3.61
N PHE A 182 2.55 -11.09 -2.68
CA PHE A 182 3.80 -11.87 -2.70
C PHE A 182 3.89 -12.78 -3.94
N ALA A 183 2.76 -13.34 -4.40
CA ALA A 183 2.71 -14.12 -5.62
C ALA A 183 3.05 -13.27 -6.87
N PHE A 184 2.51 -12.04 -6.94
CA PHE A 184 2.82 -11.08 -7.99
C PHE A 184 4.28 -10.71 -8.00
N THR A 185 4.82 -10.29 -6.85
CA THR A 185 6.21 -9.85 -6.73
C THR A 185 7.19 -10.99 -7.03
N GLN A 186 6.89 -12.23 -6.60
CA GLN A 186 7.68 -13.42 -6.96
C GLN A 186 7.63 -13.73 -8.47
N SER A 187 6.44 -13.64 -9.08
CA SER A 187 6.28 -13.85 -10.53
C SER A 187 7.03 -12.78 -11.33
N TYR A 188 6.86 -11.51 -10.95
CA TYR A 188 7.56 -10.38 -11.54
C TYR A 188 9.08 -10.51 -11.42
N PHE A 189 9.60 -10.82 -10.22
CA PHE A 189 11.03 -11.10 -10.00
C PHE A 189 11.55 -12.19 -10.93
N THR A 190 10.83 -13.31 -11.05
CA THR A 190 11.24 -14.45 -11.88
C THR A 190 11.24 -14.08 -13.37
N PHE A 191 10.20 -13.38 -13.84
CA PHE A 191 10.10 -12.93 -15.23
C PHE A 191 11.16 -11.90 -15.60
N LEU A 192 11.66 -11.14 -14.62
CA LEU A 192 12.67 -10.11 -14.80
C LEU A 192 14.06 -10.66 -15.11
N LEU A 193 14.31 -11.97 -14.90
CA LEU A 193 15.57 -12.63 -15.27
C LEU A 193 15.89 -12.47 -16.76
N PHE A 194 14.89 -12.63 -17.64
CA PHE A 194 15.07 -12.48 -19.09
C PHE A 194 15.46 -11.05 -19.50
N PRO A 195 14.70 -9.99 -19.17
CA PRO A 195 15.06 -8.63 -19.55
C PRO A 195 16.31 -8.14 -18.82
N ALA A 196 16.65 -8.67 -17.64
CA ALA A 196 17.93 -8.37 -16.98
C ALA A 196 19.11 -8.94 -17.79
N ALA A 197 19.05 -10.21 -18.19
CA ALA A 197 20.08 -10.82 -19.01
C ALA A 197 20.19 -10.15 -20.39
N PHE A 198 19.06 -9.98 -21.08
CA PHE A 198 19.03 -9.35 -22.39
C PHE A 198 19.40 -7.86 -22.35
N GLY A 199 18.96 -7.13 -21.32
CA GLY A 199 19.33 -5.73 -21.09
C GLY A 199 20.80 -5.54 -20.81
N PHE A 200 21.44 -6.45 -20.07
CA PHE A 200 22.89 -6.48 -19.91
C PHE A 200 23.62 -6.69 -21.24
N LEU A 201 23.16 -7.65 -22.07
CA LEU A 201 23.72 -7.88 -23.40
C LEU A 201 23.51 -6.68 -24.33
N ALA A 202 22.33 -6.06 -24.30
CA ALA A 202 22.04 -4.86 -25.07
C ALA A 202 22.94 -3.69 -24.66
N TRP A 203 23.13 -3.49 -23.37
CA TRP A 203 24.07 -2.49 -22.87
C TRP A 203 25.52 -2.76 -23.32
N ALA A 204 25.96 -4.03 -23.30
CA ALA A 204 27.32 -4.41 -23.68
C ALA A 204 27.60 -4.34 -25.19
N PHE A 205 26.61 -4.67 -26.03
CA PHE A 205 26.84 -4.87 -27.48
C PHE A 205 26.02 -3.93 -28.39
N LEU A 206 24.81 -3.54 -27.99
CA LEU A 206 23.90 -2.74 -28.82
C LEU A 206 23.93 -1.24 -28.48
N GLY A 207 24.44 -0.87 -27.31
CA GLY A 207 24.50 0.52 -26.85
C GLY A 207 23.18 1.05 -26.30
N TYR A 208 23.11 2.37 -26.13
CA TYR A 208 21.91 3.06 -25.67
C TYR A 208 20.91 3.26 -26.82
N PHE A 209 19.62 3.38 -26.49
CA PHE A 209 18.56 3.67 -27.47
C PHE A 209 18.39 2.63 -28.60
N SER A 210 18.75 1.38 -28.34
CA SER A 210 18.62 0.32 -29.35
C SER A 210 17.15 0.00 -29.68
N SER A 211 16.82 0.04 -30.97
CA SER A 211 15.51 -0.38 -31.49
C SER A 211 15.20 -1.85 -31.21
N ILE A 212 16.22 -2.71 -31.29
CA ILE A 212 16.09 -4.14 -30.97
C ILE A 212 15.72 -4.30 -29.50
N TYR A 213 16.37 -3.54 -28.60
CA TYR A 213 16.03 -3.55 -27.19
C TYR A 213 14.58 -3.11 -26.94
N ALA A 214 14.16 -2.01 -27.56
CA ALA A 214 12.80 -1.49 -27.40
C ALA A 214 11.72 -2.51 -27.81
N VAL A 215 11.90 -3.19 -28.94
CA VAL A 215 10.94 -4.21 -29.43
C VAL A 215 10.89 -5.40 -28.48
N VAL A 216 12.03 -5.94 -28.08
CA VAL A 216 12.10 -7.11 -27.17
C VAL A 216 11.53 -6.76 -25.80
N CYS A 217 11.84 -5.58 -25.26
CA CYS A 217 11.32 -5.14 -23.96
C CYS A 217 9.81 -4.89 -24.02
N SER A 218 9.31 -4.24 -25.07
CA SER A 218 7.85 -4.03 -25.27
C SER A 218 7.10 -5.36 -25.39
N LEU A 219 7.65 -6.34 -26.12
CA LEU A 219 7.08 -7.68 -26.21
C LEU A 219 7.09 -8.39 -24.85
N TRP A 220 8.20 -8.29 -24.11
CA TRP A 220 8.29 -8.85 -22.76
C TRP A 220 7.23 -8.26 -21.82
N CYS A 221 6.98 -6.94 -21.87
CA CYS A 221 5.94 -6.28 -21.09
C CYS A 221 4.54 -6.87 -21.37
N VAL A 222 4.21 -7.11 -22.64
CA VAL A 222 2.95 -7.75 -23.04
C VAL A 222 2.88 -9.19 -22.53
N VAL A 223 3.93 -9.98 -22.77
CA VAL A 223 3.99 -11.39 -22.34
C VAL A 223 3.84 -11.51 -20.82
N PHE A 224 4.55 -10.71 -20.05
CA PHE A 224 4.44 -10.71 -18.59
C PHE A 224 3.03 -10.31 -18.13
N THR A 225 2.46 -9.24 -18.69
CA THR A 225 1.13 -8.77 -18.29
C THR A 225 0.06 -9.83 -18.58
N GLU A 226 0.07 -10.45 -19.76
CA GLU A 226 -0.90 -11.50 -20.11
C GLU A 226 -0.66 -12.81 -19.35
N TYR A 227 0.60 -13.17 -19.11
CA TYR A 227 0.93 -14.31 -18.26
C TYR A 227 0.41 -14.11 -16.82
N TRP A 228 0.59 -12.92 -16.25
CA TRP A 228 0.09 -12.63 -14.91
C TRP A 228 -1.45 -12.70 -14.85
N LYS A 229 -2.17 -12.22 -15.87
CA LYS A 229 -3.64 -12.39 -15.96
C LYS A 229 -4.05 -13.86 -15.87
N HIS A 230 -3.31 -14.74 -16.54
CA HIS A 230 -3.56 -16.17 -16.47
C HIS A 230 -3.22 -16.74 -15.08
N GLN A 231 -2.03 -16.41 -14.56
CA GLN A 231 -1.58 -16.90 -13.25
C GLN A 231 -2.50 -16.44 -12.11
N GLU A 232 -3.00 -15.21 -12.16
CA GLU A 232 -3.97 -14.69 -11.20
C GLU A 232 -5.26 -15.52 -11.21
N HIS A 233 -5.74 -15.91 -12.39
CA HIS A 233 -6.89 -16.79 -12.53
C HIS A 233 -6.65 -18.18 -11.92
N ASP A 234 -5.48 -18.77 -12.18
CA ASP A 234 -5.09 -20.06 -11.62
C ASP A 234 -5.00 -20.01 -10.09
N LEU A 235 -4.44 -18.93 -9.53
CA LEU A 235 -4.37 -18.70 -8.09
C LEU A 235 -5.75 -18.48 -7.48
N ALA A 236 -6.62 -17.69 -8.13
CA ALA A 236 -7.99 -17.47 -7.65
C ALA A 236 -8.80 -18.77 -7.61
N LEU A 237 -8.57 -19.69 -8.55
CA LEU A 237 -9.15 -21.03 -8.56
C LEU A 237 -8.53 -21.93 -7.48
N ARG A 238 -7.20 -22.02 -7.41
CA ARG A 238 -6.47 -22.83 -6.41
C ARG A 238 -6.83 -22.42 -4.98
N TRP A 239 -6.97 -21.12 -4.72
CA TRP A 239 -7.33 -20.60 -3.41
C TRP A 239 -8.85 -20.56 -3.18
N GLY A 240 -9.68 -20.89 -4.17
CA GLY A 240 -11.14 -20.90 -4.00
C GLY A 240 -11.70 -19.52 -3.65
N VAL A 241 -11.18 -18.47 -4.32
CA VAL A 241 -11.59 -17.08 -4.12
C VAL A 241 -12.08 -16.42 -5.40
N ARG A 242 -12.16 -17.14 -6.52
CA ARG A 242 -12.67 -16.63 -7.79
C ARG A 242 -14.07 -16.02 -7.62
N GLY A 243 -14.23 -14.75 -7.97
CA GLY A 243 -15.52 -14.05 -7.90
C GLY A 243 -15.93 -13.62 -6.50
N VAL A 244 -15.02 -13.67 -5.51
CA VAL A 244 -15.30 -13.27 -4.13
C VAL A 244 -15.78 -11.82 -4.01
N SER A 245 -15.34 -10.95 -4.92
CA SER A 245 -15.73 -9.53 -4.98
C SER A 245 -17.25 -9.32 -5.14
N SER A 246 -17.99 -10.33 -5.62
CA SER A 246 -19.44 -10.27 -5.80
C SER A 246 -20.25 -10.62 -4.55
N ILE A 247 -19.64 -11.26 -3.55
CA ILE A 247 -20.33 -11.76 -2.34
C ILE A 247 -19.97 -11.00 -1.06
N GLU A 248 -19.18 -9.94 -1.21
CA GLU A 248 -18.76 -9.06 -0.12
C GLU A 248 -19.97 -8.41 0.55
N ALA A 249 -19.86 -8.18 1.86
CA ALA A 249 -20.87 -7.44 2.58
C ALA A 249 -20.92 -5.99 2.08
N PRO A 250 -22.12 -5.38 2.02
CA PRO A 250 -22.23 -3.97 1.70
C PRO A 250 -21.54 -3.12 2.77
N ARG A 251 -20.95 -2.00 2.35
CA ARG A 251 -20.31 -1.05 3.25
C ARG A 251 -21.36 -0.37 4.13
N HIS A 252 -21.00 -0.12 5.38
CA HIS A 252 -21.86 0.61 6.32
C HIS A 252 -22.26 2.01 5.85
N GLU A 253 -21.41 2.66 5.05
CA GLU A 253 -21.62 4.02 4.54
C GLU A 253 -22.45 4.05 3.24
N PHE A 254 -22.77 2.89 2.68
CA PHE A 254 -23.51 2.79 1.44
C PHE A 254 -24.93 3.31 1.61
N LYS A 255 -25.33 4.24 0.73
CA LYS A 255 -26.67 4.84 0.73
C LYS A 255 -27.51 4.24 -0.41
N PRO A 256 -28.39 3.28 -0.15
CA PRO A 256 -29.21 2.70 -1.20
C PRO A 256 -30.24 3.71 -1.72
N ALA A 257 -30.54 3.65 -3.02
CA ALA A 257 -31.58 4.48 -3.63
C ALA A 257 -32.83 3.68 -3.97
N LYS A 258 -32.69 2.38 -4.27
CA LYS A 258 -33.80 1.47 -4.59
C LYS A 258 -33.52 0.07 -4.04
N GLU A 259 -34.57 -0.62 -3.63
CA GLU A 259 -34.51 -2.05 -3.36
C GLU A 259 -34.92 -2.81 -4.61
N ILE A 260 -34.10 -3.76 -5.04
CA ILE A 260 -34.35 -4.63 -6.18
C ILE A 260 -34.24 -6.07 -5.69
N THR A 261 -35.10 -6.95 -6.18
CA THR A 261 -34.96 -8.39 -5.98
C THR A 261 -33.91 -8.91 -6.95
N ASP A 262 -32.83 -9.47 -6.41
CA ASP A 262 -31.77 -10.06 -7.21
C ASP A 262 -32.34 -11.20 -8.07
N PRO A 263 -32.17 -11.17 -9.41
CA PRO A 263 -32.72 -12.17 -10.30
C PRO A 263 -32.10 -13.57 -10.12
N ILE A 264 -30.91 -13.67 -9.50
CA ILE A 264 -30.20 -14.93 -9.28
C ILE A 264 -30.58 -15.51 -7.91
N THR A 265 -30.46 -14.72 -6.85
CA THR A 265 -30.66 -15.20 -5.46
C THR A 265 -32.11 -15.10 -4.98
N GLY A 266 -32.90 -14.20 -5.58
CA GLY A 266 -34.25 -13.87 -5.11
C GLY A 266 -34.26 -13.02 -3.84
N GLU A 267 -33.10 -12.62 -3.31
CA GLU A 267 -32.99 -11.77 -2.13
C GLU A 267 -33.29 -10.31 -2.47
N LYS A 268 -33.87 -9.57 -1.51
CA LYS A 268 -34.03 -8.13 -1.65
C LYS A 268 -32.69 -7.46 -1.35
N GLN A 269 -32.09 -6.86 -2.36
CA GLN A 269 -30.83 -6.14 -2.24
C GLN A 269 -31.06 -4.64 -2.43
N ALA A 270 -30.43 -3.88 -1.54
CA ALA A 270 -30.41 -2.43 -1.62
C ALA A 270 -29.35 -2.04 -2.65
N THR A 271 -29.73 -1.33 -3.72
CA THR A 271 -28.85 -1.03 -4.85
C THR A 271 -28.84 0.47 -5.16
N PHE A 272 -27.80 0.89 -5.87
CA PHE A 272 -27.69 2.26 -6.37
C PHE A 272 -27.62 2.28 -7.92
N PRO A 273 -28.46 3.07 -8.61
CA PRO A 273 -28.57 3.04 -10.07
C PRO A 273 -27.23 3.29 -10.78
N ALA A 274 -26.86 2.36 -11.67
CA ALA A 274 -25.60 2.41 -12.41
C ALA A 274 -25.46 3.66 -13.29
N VAL A 275 -26.57 4.15 -13.88
CA VAL A 275 -26.58 5.37 -14.70
C VAL A 275 -26.30 6.61 -13.87
N GLU A 276 -26.90 6.72 -12.68
CA GLU A 276 -26.60 7.83 -11.76
C GLU A 276 -25.14 7.76 -11.29
N ARG A 277 -24.63 6.56 -11.00
CA ARG A 277 -23.23 6.37 -10.63
C ARG A 277 -22.29 6.81 -11.76
N LEU A 278 -22.60 6.44 -13.00
CA LEU A 278 -21.81 6.84 -14.17
C LEU A 278 -21.80 8.36 -14.36
N GLN A 279 -22.96 9.02 -14.19
CA GLN A 279 -23.04 10.49 -14.24
C GLN A 279 -22.16 11.15 -13.17
N ARG A 280 -22.13 10.60 -11.95
CA ARG A 280 -21.22 11.08 -10.88
C ARG A 280 -19.76 10.82 -11.23
N GLN A 281 -19.44 9.66 -11.79
CA GLN A 281 -18.08 9.30 -12.22
C GLN A 281 -17.55 10.21 -13.34
N LEU A 282 -18.39 10.87 -14.14
CA LEU A 282 -17.92 11.86 -15.12
C LEU A 282 -17.12 13.01 -14.48
N LEU A 283 -17.35 13.32 -13.19
CA LEU A 283 -16.55 14.30 -12.44
C LEU A 283 -15.09 13.88 -12.24
N GLN A 284 -14.73 12.61 -12.51
CA GLN A 284 -13.34 12.17 -12.50
C GLN A 284 -12.51 12.85 -13.61
N VAL A 285 -13.12 13.20 -14.74
CA VAL A 285 -12.43 13.84 -15.87
C VAL A 285 -11.92 15.23 -15.51
N PRO A 286 -12.76 16.18 -15.03
CA PRO A 286 -12.27 17.48 -14.58
C PRO A 286 -11.33 17.35 -13.37
N PHE A 287 -11.53 16.38 -12.48
CA PHE A 287 -10.58 16.09 -11.40
C PHE A 287 -9.19 15.71 -11.95
N THR A 288 -9.11 14.79 -12.91
CA THR A 288 -7.85 14.40 -13.55
C THR A 288 -7.19 15.57 -14.26
N ILE A 289 -7.94 16.39 -15.00
CA ILE A 289 -7.40 17.59 -15.66
C ILE A 289 -6.81 18.55 -14.61
N ALA A 290 -7.54 18.82 -13.52
CA ALA A 290 -7.06 19.67 -12.44
C ALA A 290 -5.78 19.11 -11.79
N ALA A 291 -5.72 17.80 -11.54
CA ALA A 291 -4.55 17.14 -10.99
C ALA A 291 -3.32 17.26 -11.92
N VAL A 292 -3.49 17.02 -13.22
CA VAL A 292 -2.43 17.19 -14.24
C VAL A 292 -1.94 18.63 -14.26
N LEU A 293 -2.85 19.61 -14.23
CA LEU A 293 -2.47 21.02 -14.24
C LEU A 293 -1.74 21.42 -12.95
N MET A 294 -2.26 21.06 -11.77
CA MET A 294 -1.68 21.45 -10.48
C MET A 294 -0.31 20.81 -10.25
N LEU A 295 -0.23 19.48 -10.36
CA LEU A 295 1.02 18.75 -10.15
C LEU A 295 2.00 19.01 -11.29
N GLY A 296 1.51 19.03 -12.53
CA GLY A 296 2.35 19.26 -13.70
C GLY A 296 2.96 20.65 -13.72
N THR A 297 2.21 21.70 -13.35
CA THR A 297 2.76 23.06 -13.26
C THR A 297 3.85 23.13 -12.20
N MET A 298 3.64 22.55 -11.01
CA MET A 298 4.65 22.57 -9.96
C MET A 298 5.93 21.83 -10.38
N ILE A 299 5.79 20.63 -10.96
CA ILE A 299 6.91 19.83 -11.46
C ILE A 299 7.65 20.57 -12.57
N ALA A 300 6.93 21.13 -13.56
CA ALA A 300 7.53 21.90 -14.66
C ALA A 300 8.23 23.16 -14.17
N THR A 301 7.68 23.85 -13.16
CA THR A 301 8.30 25.03 -12.54
C THR A 301 9.61 24.66 -11.85
N CYS A 302 9.61 23.62 -11.00
CA CYS A 302 10.82 23.16 -10.33
C CYS A 302 11.87 22.68 -11.33
N PHE A 303 11.44 21.97 -12.38
CA PHE A 303 12.30 21.55 -13.49
C PHE A 303 12.94 22.74 -14.22
N GLY A 304 12.17 23.80 -14.49
CA GLY A 304 12.68 25.04 -15.08
C GLY A 304 13.72 25.74 -14.19
N ILE A 305 13.45 25.85 -12.88
CA ILE A 305 14.40 26.39 -11.89
C ILE A 305 15.68 25.53 -11.85
N GLU A 306 15.54 24.21 -11.88
CA GLU A 306 16.69 23.28 -11.87
C GLU A 306 17.57 23.49 -13.10
N ILE A 307 17.00 23.57 -14.31
CA ILE A 307 17.76 23.85 -15.54
C ILE A 307 18.44 25.21 -15.43
N PHE A 308 17.73 26.24 -14.98
CA PHE A 308 18.28 27.58 -14.83
C PHE A 308 19.51 27.60 -13.90
N ILE A 309 19.41 26.98 -12.73
CA ILE A 309 20.52 26.98 -11.75
C ILE A 309 21.68 26.10 -12.24
N SER A 310 21.39 24.93 -12.80
CA SER A 310 22.43 23.97 -13.21
C SER A 310 23.19 24.41 -14.46
N GLU A 311 22.49 24.93 -15.47
CA GLU A 311 23.08 25.19 -16.78
C GLU A 311 23.38 26.68 -17.06
N ILE A 312 22.60 27.60 -16.48
CA ILE A 312 22.71 29.05 -16.81
C ILE A 312 23.46 29.81 -15.71
N TYR A 313 23.11 29.58 -14.45
CA TYR A 313 23.70 30.31 -13.34
C TYR A 313 25.18 29.95 -13.13
N SER A 314 26.03 30.97 -13.07
CA SER A 314 27.48 30.83 -12.85
C SER A 314 27.98 31.65 -11.65
N GLY A 315 27.08 32.09 -10.77
CA GLY A 315 27.42 32.88 -9.58
C GLY A 315 27.83 32.03 -8.37
N PRO A 316 28.12 32.68 -7.23
CA PRO A 316 28.47 32.00 -5.98
C PRO A 316 27.33 31.11 -5.46
N LEU A 317 27.63 30.17 -4.57
CA LEU A 317 26.64 29.26 -3.96
C LEU A 317 25.87 28.33 -4.91
N LYS A 318 26.27 28.23 -6.20
CA LYS A 318 25.66 27.30 -7.16
C LYS A 318 25.51 25.88 -6.60
N SER A 319 26.53 25.35 -5.92
CA SER A 319 26.51 24.01 -5.32
C SER A 319 25.42 23.80 -4.28
N VAL A 320 24.97 24.86 -3.60
CA VAL A 320 23.88 24.82 -2.60
C VAL A 320 22.54 25.10 -3.28
N LEU A 321 22.49 26.09 -4.17
CA LEU A 321 21.27 26.49 -4.88
C LEU A 321 20.70 25.38 -5.77
N VAL A 322 21.54 24.46 -6.27
CA VAL A 322 21.08 23.28 -7.05
C VAL A 322 20.10 22.40 -6.25
N PHE A 323 20.12 22.43 -4.91
CA PHE A 323 19.15 21.70 -4.09
C PHE A 323 17.80 22.40 -3.90
N LEU A 324 17.67 23.67 -4.29
CA LEU A 324 16.43 24.45 -4.11
C LEU A 324 15.20 23.79 -4.76
N PRO A 325 15.24 23.34 -6.04
CA PRO A 325 14.10 22.65 -6.65
C PRO A 325 13.72 21.37 -5.92
N THR A 326 14.72 20.62 -5.44
CA THR A 326 14.48 19.40 -4.64
C THR A 326 13.79 19.71 -3.33
N VAL A 327 14.19 20.78 -2.62
CA VAL A 327 13.52 21.23 -1.39
C VAL A 327 12.08 21.63 -1.69
N LEU A 328 11.83 22.39 -2.76
CA LEU A 328 10.49 22.80 -3.16
C LEU A 328 9.60 21.61 -3.53
N LEU A 329 10.12 20.62 -4.26
CA LEU A 329 9.36 19.41 -4.60
C LEU A 329 9.09 18.55 -3.37
N THR A 330 10.09 18.30 -2.53
CA THR A 330 9.95 17.45 -1.33
C THR A 330 9.00 18.06 -0.28
N THR A 331 8.84 19.38 -0.25
CA THR A 331 7.85 20.04 0.62
C THR A 331 6.50 20.24 -0.05
N GLY A 332 6.45 20.69 -1.30
CA GLY A 332 5.21 21.00 -2.01
C GLY A 332 4.43 19.78 -2.49
N LEU A 333 5.12 18.72 -2.95
CA LEU A 333 4.48 17.56 -3.56
C LEU A 333 3.63 16.75 -2.57
N PRO A 334 4.09 16.45 -1.33
CA PRO A 334 3.23 15.79 -0.34
C PRO A 334 1.99 16.61 0.03
N LEU A 335 2.10 17.94 0.09
CA LEU A 335 0.97 18.82 0.39
C LEU A 335 -0.09 18.78 -0.72
N LEU A 336 0.33 18.95 -1.98
CA LEU A 336 -0.60 18.92 -3.12
C LEU A 336 -1.22 17.54 -3.32
N THR A 337 -0.43 16.47 -3.21
CA THR A 337 -0.96 15.10 -3.30
C THR A 337 -1.91 14.80 -2.15
N GLY A 338 -1.63 15.23 -0.92
CA GLY A 338 -2.56 15.08 0.22
C GLY A 338 -3.89 15.81 0.01
N ILE A 339 -3.84 17.04 -0.53
CA ILE A 339 -5.05 17.80 -0.90
C ILE A 339 -5.85 17.06 -1.99
N LEU A 340 -5.18 16.63 -3.06
CA LEU A 340 -5.82 15.93 -4.18
C LEU A 340 -6.37 14.56 -3.78
N THR A 341 -5.68 13.82 -2.91
CA THR A 341 -6.18 12.57 -2.33
C THR A 341 -7.42 12.82 -1.49
N THR A 342 -7.45 13.90 -0.70
CA THR A 342 -8.66 14.27 0.07
C THR A 342 -9.84 14.56 -0.87
N PHE A 343 -9.61 15.27 -1.98
CA PHE A 343 -10.64 15.47 -2.99
C PHE A 343 -11.05 14.17 -3.69
N ALA A 344 -10.09 13.29 -3.98
CA ALA A 344 -10.36 11.97 -4.56
C ALA A 344 -11.23 11.12 -3.64
N THR A 345 -10.95 11.09 -2.33
CA THR A 345 -11.77 10.40 -1.32
C THR A 345 -13.19 10.96 -1.29
N LYS A 346 -13.34 12.29 -1.21
CA LYS A 346 -14.68 12.94 -1.23
C LYS A 346 -15.45 12.63 -2.52
N LEU A 347 -14.78 12.61 -3.66
CA LEU A 347 -15.39 12.23 -4.94
C LEU A 347 -15.80 10.74 -4.93
N ASN A 348 -14.98 9.87 -4.36
CA ASN A 348 -15.27 8.45 -4.23
C ASN A 348 -16.47 8.18 -3.30
N ASP A 349 -16.58 8.94 -2.21
CA ASP A 349 -17.73 8.90 -1.30
C ASP A 349 -19.01 9.34 -2.02
N PHE A 350 -18.90 10.36 -2.88
CA PHE A 350 -20.02 10.84 -3.70
C PHE A 350 -20.47 9.80 -4.74
N GLU A 351 -19.55 9.00 -5.29
CA GLU A 351 -19.86 7.91 -6.24
C GLU A 351 -20.62 6.74 -5.59
N ASN A 352 -20.62 6.62 -4.25
CA ASN A 352 -21.46 5.70 -3.48
C ASN A 352 -21.38 4.23 -3.94
N PHE A 353 -20.21 3.63 -3.72
CA PHE A 353 -19.96 2.22 -4.00
C PHE A 353 -20.55 1.30 -2.92
N GLU A 354 -21.08 0.16 -3.37
CA GLU A 354 -21.79 -0.82 -2.54
C GLU A 354 -20.84 -1.60 -1.63
N THR A 355 -19.74 -2.12 -2.19
CA THR A 355 -18.76 -2.99 -1.50
C THR A 355 -17.43 -2.26 -1.27
N GLU A 356 -16.67 -2.66 -0.25
CA GLU A 356 -15.37 -2.05 0.07
C GLU A 356 -14.36 -2.24 -1.08
N SER A 357 -14.30 -3.42 -1.70
CA SER A 357 -13.40 -3.66 -2.83
C SER A 357 -13.66 -2.75 -4.03
N GLN A 358 -14.93 -2.46 -4.35
CA GLN A 358 -15.27 -1.49 -5.40
C GLN A 358 -14.84 -0.06 -5.04
N TYR A 359 -15.07 0.34 -3.79
CA TYR A 359 -14.67 1.65 -3.28
C TYR A 359 -13.16 1.83 -3.36
N GLU A 360 -12.39 0.88 -2.83
CA GLU A 360 -10.93 0.89 -2.87
C GLU A 360 -10.43 0.88 -4.33
N ARG A 361 -10.96 0.01 -5.19
CA ARG A 361 -10.56 -0.07 -6.61
C ARG A 361 -10.72 1.26 -7.33
N ALA A 362 -11.84 1.96 -7.10
CA ALA A 362 -12.10 3.26 -7.71
C ALA A 362 -11.20 4.36 -7.14
N LEU A 363 -10.94 4.35 -5.84
CA LEU A 363 -10.03 5.30 -5.19
C LEU A 363 -8.59 5.12 -5.69
N THR A 364 -8.11 3.87 -5.77
CA THR A 364 -6.77 3.57 -6.25
C THR A 364 -6.57 4.00 -7.70
N ARG A 365 -7.58 3.89 -8.57
CA ARG A 365 -7.51 4.45 -9.95
C ARG A 365 -7.31 5.96 -9.95
N LYS A 366 -8.02 6.69 -9.08
CA LYS A 366 -7.86 8.15 -8.94
C LYS A 366 -6.48 8.52 -8.40
N ILE A 367 -6.00 7.80 -7.41
CA ILE A 367 -4.67 8.00 -6.81
C ILE A 367 -3.54 7.61 -7.79
N PHE A 368 -3.74 6.57 -8.61
CA PHE A 368 -2.77 6.15 -9.62
C PHE A 368 -2.45 7.26 -10.62
N VAL A 369 -3.44 8.07 -11.03
CA VAL A 369 -3.21 9.25 -11.88
C VAL A 369 -2.21 10.22 -11.23
N LEU A 370 -2.38 10.48 -9.93
CA LEU A 370 -1.46 11.35 -9.18
C LEU A 370 -0.05 10.74 -9.19
N ASN A 371 0.07 9.45 -8.83
CA ASN A 371 1.35 8.74 -8.80
C ASN A 371 2.04 8.69 -10.16
N PHE A 372 1.27 8.51 -11.24
CA PHE A 372 1.78 8.50 -12.61
C PHE A 372 2.42 9.85 -12.95
N ILE A 373 1.72 10.95 -12.67
CA ILE A 373 2.24 12.31 -12.91
C ILE A 373 3.49 12.55 -12.06
N THR A 374 3.44 12.27 -10.76
CA THR A 374 4.55 12.57 -9.85
C THR A 374 5.79 11.74 -10.12
N SER A 375 5.63 10.51 -10.60
CA SER A 375 6.75 9.60 -10.88
C SER A 375 7.37 9.83 -12.26
N TYR A 376 6.54 9.95 -13.30
CA TYR A 376 7.04 9.88 -14.68
C TYR A 376 7.17 11.24 -15.37
N LEU A 377 6.37 12.25 -14.98
CA LEU A 377 6.42 13.56 -15.62
C LEU A 377 7.82 14.19 -15.62
N PRO A 378 8.64 14.09 -14.54
CA PRO A 378 10.00 14.60 -14.57
C PRO A 378 10.87 13.97 -15.68
N VAL A 379 10.69 12.67 -15.96
CA VAL A 379 11.42 11.97 -17.04
C VAL A 379 10.85 12.33 -18.40
N PHE A 380 9.51 12.44 -18.54
CA PHE A 380 8.86 12.91 -19.76
C PHE A 380 9.33 14.33 -20.15
N LEU A 381 9.42 15.25 -19.18
CA LEU A 381 9.92 16.60 -19.43
C LEU A 381 11.39 16.59 -19.89
N THR A 382 12.24 15.75 -19.28
CA THR A 382 13.62 15.64 -19.77
C THR A 382 13.67 15.06 -21.18
N ALA A 383 12.95 13.96 -21.43
CA ALA A 383 13.01 13.21 -22.68
C ALA A 383 12.38 13.92 -23.89
N PHE A 384 11.22 14.54 -23.71
CA PHE A 384 10.40 15.07 -24.82
C PHE A 384 10.39 16.59 -24.90
N VAL A 385 10.87 17.29 -23.88
CA VAL A 385 10.89 18.76 -23.84
C VAL A 385 12.33 19.27 -23.82
N TYR A 386 13.10 18.91 -22.79
CA TYR A 386 14.45 19.46 -22.60
C TYR A 386 15.46 18.98 -23.63
N VAL A 387 15.60 17.68 -23.86
CA VAL A 387 16.65 17.21 -24.77
C VAL A 387 16.35 17.56 -26.24
N PRO A 388 15.12 17.41 -26.76
CA PRO A 388 14.84 17.75 -28.15
C PRO A 388 14.77 19.28 -28.39
N PHE A 389 14.30 20.06 -27.42
CA PHE A 389 13.95 21.47 -27.61
C PHE A 389 14.62 22.44 -26.62
N GLY A 390 15.61 22.00 -25.85
CA GLY A 390 16.23 22.80 -24.79
C GLY A 390 16.80 24.13 -25.29
N SER A 391 17.38 24.16 -26.49
CA SER A 391 17.90 25.40 -27.10
C SER A 391 16.82 26.43 -27.42
N LEU A 392 15.56 26.01 -27.62
CA LEU A 392 14.42 26.91 -27.78
C LEU A 392 13.88 27.41 -26.44
N ILE A 393 13.97 26.59 -25.38
CA ILE A 393 13.35 26.88 -24.08
C ILE A 393 14.26 27.75 -23.22
N VAL A 394 15.57 27.50 -23.24
CA VAL A 394 16.56 28.17 -22.40
C VAL A 394 16.48 29.71 -22.44
N PRO A 395 16.30 30.38 -23.60
CA PRO A 395 16.14 31.83 -23.64
C PRO A 395 14.95 32.36 -22.84
N TYR A 396 13.91 31.56 -22.63
CA TYR A 396 12.72 31.94 -21.84
C TYR A 396 12.86 31.61 -20.35
N LEU A 397 13.92 30.91 -19.94
CA LEU A 397 14.16 30.57 -18.53
C LEU A 397 14.68 31.76 -17.71
N ASP A 398 14.97 32.91 -18.34
CA ASP A 398 15.31 34.18 -17.66
C ASP A 398 14.27 34.60 -16.62
N VAL A 399 13.01 34.16 -16.75
CA VAL A 399 11.96 34.38 -15.74
C VAL A 399 12.37 33.85 -14.36
N PHE A 400 13.18 32.78 -14.31
CA PHE A 400 13.67 32.19 -13.07
C PHE A 400 14.90 32.91 -12.49
N SER A 401 15.49 33.88 -13.19
CA SER A 401 16.59 34.71 -12.65
C SER A 401 16.21 35.42 -11.34
N LEU A 402 14.92 35.71 -11.13
CA LEU A 402 14.39 36.28 -9.90
C LEU A 402 14.68 35.42 -8.66
N THR A 403 14.78 34.10 -8.81
CA THR A 403 15.01 33.17 -7.70
C THR A 403 16.44 33.24 -7.15
N VAL A 404 17.41 33.63 -7.99
CA VAL A 404 18.84 33.70 -7.64
C VAL A 404 19.39 35.13 -7.61
N LYS A 405 18.60 36.12 -8.05
CA LYS A 405 18.96 37.54 -8.07
C LYS A 405 19.54 38.06 -6.74
N PRO A 406 19.05 37.64 -5.54
CA PRO A 406 19.66 38.06 -4.27
C PRO A 406 21.09 37.55 -4.04
N PHE A 407 21.52 36.51 -4.76
CA PHE A 407 22.81 35.85 -4.58
C PHE A 407 23.79 36.10 -5.74
N ALA A 408 23.34 36.78 -6.80
CA ALA A 408 24.19 37.09 -7.94
C ALA A 408 25.00 38.37 -7.69
N GLU A 409 26.28 38.31 -8.03
CA GLU A 409 27.19 39.47 -7.92
C GLU A 409 27.09 40.39 -9.14
N ASN A 410 26.74 39.83 -10.31
CA ASN A 410 26.66 40.56 -11.58
C ASN A 410 25.47 40.09 -12.43
N GLU A 411 24.82 41.01 -13.17
CA GLU A 411 23.70 40.67 -14.07
C GLU A 411 24.08 39.70 -15.19
N LYS A 412 25.36 39.65 -15.59
CA LYS A 412 25.87 38.69 -16.58
C LYS A 412 25.80 37.24 -16.10
N GLN A 413 25.75 37.00 -14.78
CA GLN A 413 25.62 35.67 -14.18
C GLN A 413 24.16 35.16 -14.18
N LEU A 414 23.22 36.02 -14.57
CA LEU A 414 21.78 35.77 -14.53
C LEU A 414 21.12 35.67 -15.91
N GLN A 415 21.85 36.06 -16.97
CA GLN A 415 21.30 36.11 -18.33
C GLN A 415 21.47 34.77 -19.03
N ALA A 416 20.36 34.19 -19.46
CA ALA A 416 20.36 33.05 -20.35
C ALA A 416 21.05 33.40 -21.67
N PRO A 417 21.77 32.44 -22.28
CA PRO A 417 22.29 32.59 -23.62
C PRO A 417 21.12 32.89 -24.58
N LYS A 418 21.13 34.10 -25.18
CA LYS A 418 20.07 34.58 -26.08
C LYS A 418 20.10 33.92 -27.47
N LEU A 419 21.24 33.30 -27.81
CA LEU A 419 21.45 32.62 -29.08
C LEU A 419 21.50 31.10 -28.86
N PRO A 420 20.77 30.29 -29.66
CA PRO A 420 20.77 28.83 -29.56
C PRO A 420 22.17 28.21 -29.65
N SER A 421 23.11 28.86 -30.34
CA SER A 421 24.49 28.39 -30.53
C SER A 421 25.37 28.48 -29.28
N GLN A 422 24.93 29.16 -28.22
CA GLN A 422 25.67 29.33 -26.97
C GLN A 422 25.28 28.30 -25.90
N PHE A 423 24.22 27.53 -26.13
CA PHE A 423 23.75 26.50 -25.21
C PHE A 423 23.94 25.11 -25.80
N THR A 424 24.71 24.26 -25.12
CA THR A 424 24.86 22.85 -25.48
C THR A 424 24.02 22.00 -24.56
N ILE A 425 23.08 21.24 -25.13
CA ILE A 425 22.21 20.33 -24.40
C ILE A 425 23.08 19.22 -23.79
N ASN A 426 22.87 18.92 -22.50
CA ASN A 426 23.55 17.82 -21.84
C ASN A 426 22.82 16.49 -22.08
N PRO A 427 23.29 15.62 -23.01
CA PRO A 427 22.60 14.37 -23.32
C PRO A 427 22.64 13.37 -22.15
N ALA A 428 23.58 13.54 -21.21
CA ALA A 428 23.70 12.64 -20.06
C ALA A 428 22.64 12.91 -18.97
N ARG A 429 21.89 14.01 -19.02
CA ARG A 429 20.86 14.36 -18.03
C ARG A 429 19.78 13.28 -17.94
N LEU A 430 19.22 12.89 -19.09
CA LEU A 430 18.17 11.88 -19.17
C LEU A 430 18.62 10.55 -18.55
N ARG A 431 19.83 10.10 -18.91
CA ARG A 431 20.42 8.87 -18.37
C ARG A 431 20.64 8.95 -16.86
N LYS A 432 21.21 10.05 -16.35
CA LYS A 432 21.42 10.24 -14.90
C LYS A 432 20.11 10.21 -14.12
N GLN A 433 19.05 10.80 -14.67
CA GLN A 433 17.73 10.83 -14.04
C GLN A 433 17.10 9.42 -13.99
N VAL A 434 17.18 8.64 -15.07
CA VAL A 434 16.71 7.24 -15.06
C VAL A 434 17.51 6.42 -14.03
N ILE A 435 18.84 6.53 -14.01
CA ILE A 435 19.69 5.84 -13.02
C ILE A 435 19.29 6.21 -11.58
N TYR A 436 18.99 7.49 -11.32
CA TYR A 436 18.52 7.92 -10.01
C TYR A 436 17.26 7.15 -9.59
N PHE A 437 16.22 7.12 -10.43
CA PHE A 437 14.97 6.45 -10.06
C PHE A 437 15.11 4.93 -9.96
N THR A 438 15.96 4.33 -10.79
CA THR A 438 16.06 2.87 -10.84
C THR A 438 17.10 2.29 -9.89
N VAL A 439 18.01 3.10 -9.35
CA VAL A 439 19.07 2.67 -8.42
C VAL A 439 19.00 3.46 -7.12
N THR A 440 19.25 4.77 -7.18
CA THR A 440 19.38 5.60 -5.97
C THR A 440 18.09 5.67 -5.17
N ALA A 441 16.96 5.91 -5.83
CA ALA A 441 15.66 5.99 -5.18
C ALA A 441 15.25 4.64 -4.57
N GLN A 442 15.59 3.52 -5.21
CA GLN A 442 15.33 2.18 -4.67
C GLN A 442 16.11 1.93 -3.36
N ILE A 443 17.39 2.32 -3.31
CA ILE A 443 18.21 2.21 -2.09
C ILE A 443 17.66 3.12 -0.98
N VAL A 444 17.23 4.34 -1.32
CA VAL A 444 16.64 5.28 -0.36
C VAL A 444 15.29 4.76 0.14
N ASN A 445 14.45 4.21 -0.73
CA ASN A 445 13.17 3.60 -0.37
C ASN A 445 13.37 2.47 0.64
N PHE A 446 14.26 1.52 0.34
CA PHE A 446 14.61 0.44 1.27
C PHE A 446 15.04 0.97 2.66
N ALA A 447 15.86 2.03 2.68
CA ALA A 447 16.27 2.65 3.95
C ALA A 447 15.09 3.32 4.68
N MET A 448 14.22 4.03 3.96
CA MET A 448 13.03 4.68 4.52
C MET A 448 11.99 3.68 5.01
N GLU A 449 11.94 2.51 4.40
CA GLU A 449 10.98 1.45 4.68
C GLU A 449 11.43 0.53 5.82
N VAL A 450 12.71 0.13 5.86
CA VAL A 450 13.18 -0.85 6.85
C VAL A 450 14.03 -0.21 7.95
N ILE A 451 14.93 0.71 7.58
CA ILE A 451 15.93 1.23 8.54
C ILE A 451 15.31 2.33 9.41
N VAL A 452 14.56 3.25 8.79
CA VAL A 452 13.97 4.39 9.50
C VAL A 452 12.92 3.97 10.53
N PRO A 453 11.94 3.10 10.24
CA PRO A 453 10.93 2.75 11.24
C PRO A 453 11.53 1.88 12.35
N TYR A 454 12.42 0.95 12.03
CA TYR A 454 13.21 0.20 13.02
C TYR A 454 13.98 1.12 13.98
N THR A 455 14.72 2.10 13.47
CA THR A 455 15.48 3.04 14.31
C THR A 455 14.57 3.98 15.10
N LYS A 456 13.47 4.47 14.51
CA LYS A 456 12.43 5.26 15.18
C LYS A 456 11.84 4.49 16.36
N ARG A 457 11.53 3.20 16.18
CA ARG A 457 11.01 2.33 17.25
C ARG A 457 11.98 2.16 18.40
N GLN A 458 13.24 1.86 18.10
CA GLN A 458 14.30 1.75 19.13
C GLN A 458 14.48 3.06 19.89
N GLY A 459 14.44 4.19 19.18
CA GLY A 459 14.47 5.52 19.78
C GLY A 459 13.28 5.77 20.70
N PHE A 460 12.06 5.50 20.25
CA PHE A 460 10.83 5.70 21.00
C PHE A 460 10.81 4.88 22.30
N ILE A 461 11.15 3.59 22.22
CA ILE A 461 11.23 2.71 23.40
C ILE A 461 12.24 3.27 24.42
N LYS A 462 13.42 3.70 23.96
CA LYS A 462 14.45 4.25 24.83
C LYS A 462 14.04 5.59 25.46
N ILE A 463 13.36 6.46 24.69
CA ILE A 463 12.80 7.72 25.20
C ILE A 463 11.76 7.45 26.27
N LYS A 464 10.83 6.51 26.02
CA LYS A 464 9.78 6.11 26.96
C LYS A 464 10.37 5.56 28.27
N GLN A 465 11.40 4.72 28.18
CA GLN A 465 12.15 4.22 29.36
C GLN A 465 12.84 5.34 30.15
N ILE A 466 13.43 6.33 29.46
CA ILE A 466 14.07 7.48 30.12
C ILE A 466 13.03 8.37 30.79
N GLN A 467 11.90 8.64 30.11
CA GLN A 467 10.79 9.42 30.65
C GLN A 467 10.16 8.75 31.86
N SER A 468 9.90 7.43 31.81
CA SER A 468 9.35 6.69 32.94
C SER A 468 10.32 6.67 34.13
N ALA A 469 11.62 6.48 33.89
CA ALA A 469 12.64 6.54 34.94
C ALA A 469 12.76 7.93 35.57
N ARG A 470 12.60 9.00 34.79
CA ARG A 470 12.57 10.39 35.29
C ARG A 470 11.29 10.67 36.08
N ALA A 471 10.13 10.24 35.59
CA ALA A 471 8.84 10.41 36.27
C ALA A 471 8.80 9.69 37.63
N GLN A 472 9.36 8.47 37.69
CA GLN A 472 9.53 7.73 38.95
C GLN A 472 10.45 8.48 39.93
N LYS A 473 11.55 9.08 39.45
CA LYS A 473 12.46 9.90 40.28
C LYS A 473 11.84 11.22 40.74
N ALA A 474 10.90 11.77 39.98
CA ALA A 474 10.22 13.04 40.28
C ALA A 474 8.97 12.89 41.16
N GLY A 475 8.63 11.68 41.62
CA GLY A 475 7.47 11.45 42.48
C GLY A 475 6.11 11.56 41.75
N GLY A 476 6.07 11.40 40.42
CA GLY A 476 4.82 11.42 39.66
C GLY A 476 3.91 10.24 40.01
N ILE A 477 2.69 10.54 40.47
CA ILE A 477 1.74 9.58 41.08
C ILE A 477 0.84 8.85 40.07
N ALA A 478 0.91 9.12 38.75
CA ALA A 478 0.12 8.34 37.81
C ALA A 478 0.65 6.89 37.76
N PRO A 479 -0.10 5.87 38.21
CA PRO A 479 0.33 4.49 38.03
C PRO A 479 0.43 4.24 36.53
N SER A 480 1.59 3.77 36.08
CA SER A 480 1.72 3.25 34.73
C SER A 480 0.61 2.21 34.51
N ALA A 481 0.03 2.12 33.31
CA ALA A 481 -0.92 1.06 32.99
C ALA A 481 -0.38 -0.33 33.33
N ALA A 482 0.95 -0.48 33.34
CA ALA A 482 1.67 -1.69 33.71
C ALA A 482 1.92 -1.90 35.23
N ALA A 483 1.51 -0.96 36.08
CA ALA A 483 1.71 -1.04 37.53
C ALA A 483 0.71 -1.99 38.20
N GLU A 484 -0.49 -2.12 37.62
CA GLU A 484 -1.56 -3.01 38.08
C GLU A 484 -1.59 -4.36 37.34
N ASP A 485 -0.64 -4.60 36.42
CA ASP A 485 -0.58 -5.84 35.67
C ASP A 485 -0.22 -7.04 36.56
N VAL A 486 -0.95 -8.13 36.37
CA VAL A 486 -0.62 -9.42 36.98
C VAL A 486 0.75 -9.89 36.48
N PRO A 487 1.66 -10.40 37.35
CA PRO A 487 3.01 -10.79 36.96
C PRO A 487 3.08 -11.79 35.80
N GLU A 488 2.11 -12.70 35.70
CA GLU A 488 2.04 -13.74 34.66
C GLU A 488 1.74 -13.18 33.25
N GLU A 489 0.89 -12.14 33.17
CA GLU A 489 0.45 -11.54 31.91
C GLU A 489 1.27 -10.29 31.52
N LYS A 490 2.09 -9.77 32.43
CA LYS A 490 2.80 -8.50 32.26
C LYS A 490 3.60 -8.41 30.95
N GLU A 491 4.32 -9.47 30.59
CA GLU A 491 5.09 -9.49 29.34
C GLU A 491 4.19 -9.52 28.10
N PHE A 492 3.07 -10.26 28.16
CA PHE A 492 2.06 -10.30 27.11
C PHE A 492 1.41 -8.93 26.92
N LEU A 493 0.97 -8.27 27.99
CA LEU A 493 0.34 -6.95 27.93
C LEU A 493 1.31 -5.86 27.45
N ALA A 494 2.57 -5.91 27.86
CA ALA A 494 3.60 -5.01 27.33
C ALA A 494 3.79 -5.17 25.81
N ARG A 495 3.74 -6.41 25.31
CA ARG A 495 3.80 -6.71 23.88
C ARG A 495 2.58 -6.17 23.15
N VAL A 496 1.36 -6.47 23.62
CA VAL A 496 0.11 -6.02 23.00
C VAL A 496 0.00 -4.49 22.97
N ARG A 497 0.39 -3.79 24.04
CA ARG A 497 0.46 -2.31 24.05
C ARG A 497 1.42 -1.78 23.00
N SER A 498 2.58 -2.43 22.82
CA SER A 498 3.52 -2.05 21.75
C SER A 498 2.98 -2.36 20.36
N GLU A 499 2.21 -3.43 20.17
CA GLU A 499 1.57 -3.75 18.88
C GLU A 499 0.42 -2.79 18.55
N ALA A 500 -0.34 -2.35 19.56
CA ALA A 500 -1.41 -1.36 19.40
C ALA A 500 -0.92 0.01 18.91
N GLU A 501 0.35 0.36 19.18
CA GLU A 501 1.00 1.59 18.71
C GLU A 501 1.53 1.49 17.26
N LEU A 502 1.54 0.30 16.65
CA LEU A 502 2.02 0.12 15.27
C LEU A 502 0.99 0.62 14.25
N ASP A 503 1.48 0.96 13.06
CA ASP A 503 0.64 1.39 11.94
C ASP A 503 -0.09 0.19 11.30
N VAL A 504 -1.19 0.48 10.58
CA VAL A 504 -1.97 -0.54 9.87
C VAL A 504 -1.35 -0.81 8.51
N TYR A 505 -1.09 -2.08 8.19
CA TYR A 505 -0.52 -2.47 6.91
C TYR A 505 -1.51 -2.25 5.74
N ASN A 506 -1.02 -1.62 4.67
CA ASN A 506 -1.76 -1.38 3.45
C ASN A 506 -1.04 -1.97 2.22
N VAL A 507 -1.51 -3.11 1.74
CA VAL A 507 -0.96 -3.82 0.56
C VAL A 507 -0.96 -2.99 -0.73
N TYR A 508 -1.84 -1.99 -0.84
CA TYR A 508 -1.87 -1.13 -2.02
C TYR A 508 -0.62 -0.26 -2.14
N ASP A 509 0.00 0.11 -1.03
CA ASP A 509 1.19 0.96 -1.07
C ASP A 509 2.40 0.19 -1.65
N ASP A 510 2.50 -1.10 -1.33
CA ASP A 510 3.54 -2.00 -1.85
C ASP A 510 3.28 -2.38 -3.31
N LEU A 511 2.02 -2.69 -3.66
CA LEU A 511 1.64 -2.93 -5.06
C LEU A 511 1.89 -1.67 -5.91
N ARG A 512 1.61 -0.48 -5.39
CA ARG A 512 1.92 0.79 -6.05
C ARG A 512 3.41 0.91 -6.33
N GLU A 513 4.27 0.56 -5.39
CA GLU A 513 5.72 0.60 -5.57
C GLU A 513 6.16 -0.31 -6.73
N MET A 514 5.70 -1.56 -6.73
CA MET A 514 6.02 -2.52 -7.80
C MET A 514 5.49 -2.07 -9.17
N VAL A 515 4.28 -1.53 -9.24
CA VAL A 515 3.69 -1.02 -10.50
C VAL A 515 4.41 0.25 -10.97
N VAL A 516 4.83 1.12 -10.05
CA VAL A 516 5.61 2.31 -10.41
C VAL A 516 6.97 1.90 -10.98
N GLN A 517 7.63 0.93 -10.34
CA GLN A 517 8.87 0.33 -10.80
C GLN A 517 8.72 -0.30 -12.19
N TYR A 518 7.66 -1.09 -12.41
CA TYR A 518 7.33 -1.65 -13.72
C TYR A 518 7.18 -0.57 -14.80
N GLY A 519 6.54 0.56 -14.49
CA GLY A 519 6.42 1.67 -15.44
C GLY A 519 7.77 2.28 -15.85
N TYR A 520 8.77 2.35 -14.97
CA TYR A 520 10.12 2.78 -15.38
C TYR A 520 10.77 1.81 -16.36
N LEU A 521 10.54 0.50 -16.16
CA LEU A 521 10.98 -0.53 -17.09
C LEU A 521 10.28 -0.39 -18.44
N ALA A 522 8.95 -0.31 -18.44
CA ALA A 522 8.10 -0.29 -19.63
C ALA A 522 8.18 1.03 -20.43
N LEU A 523 8.39 2.17 -19.78
CA LEU A 523 8.39 3.48 -20.44
C LEU A 523 9.80 3.96 -20.82
N PHE A 524 10.81 3.66 -19.98
CA PHE A 524 12.08 4.39 -20.00
C PHE A 524 13.34 3.52 -20.05
N SER A 525 13.25 2.19 -19.96
CA SER A 525 14.44 1.34 -19.88
C SER A 525 15.32 1.37 -21.13
N VAL A 526 14.81 1.81 -22.29
CA VAL A 526 15.60 1.99 -23.52
C VAL A 526 16.70 3.05 -23.38
N ILE A 527 16.53 4.01 -22.47
CA ILE A 527 17.52 5.04 -22.11
C ILE A 527 18.72 4.39 -21.41
N TRP A 528 18.47 3.38 -20.56
CA TRP A 528 19.49 2.68 -19.80
C TRP A 528 19.13 1.19 -19.69
N PRO A 529 19.61 0.32 -20.60
CA PRO A 529 19.19 -1.09 -20.65
C PRO A 529 19.52 -1.95 -19.42
N LEU A 530 20.23 -1.40 -18.42
CA LEU A 530 20.50 -2.06 -17.14
C LEU A 530 19.39 -1.83 -16.09
N VAL A 531 18.34 -1.06 -16.38
CA VAL A 531 17.16 -0.91 -15.52
C VAL A 531 16.64 -2.27 -14.99
N PRO A 532 16.35 -3.28 -15.83
CA PRO A 532 15.86 -4.58 -15.33
C PRO A 532 16.88 -5.32 -14.44
N VAL A 533 18.19 -5.11 -14.60
CA VAL A 533 19.20 -5.68 -13.69
C VAL A 533 19.07 -5.06 -12.30
N SER A 534 18.88 -3.74 -12.23
CA SER A 534 18.68 -3.03 -10.96
C SER A 534 17.43 -3.51 -10.24
N PHE A 535 16.31 -3.62 -10.97
CA PHE A 535 15.04 -4.09 -10.42
C PHE A 535 15.07 -5.57 -10.02
N LEU A 536 15.85 -6.41 -10.70
CA LEU A 536 16.04 -7.80 -10.30
C LEU A 536 16.68 -7.89 -8.91
N ILE A 537 17.72 -7.08 -8.66
CA ILE A 537 18.36 -7.01 -7.35
C ILE A 537 17.40 -6.43 -6.32
N ASN A 538 16.69 -5.33 -6.67
CA ASN A 538 15.73 -4.71 -5.77
C ASN A 538 14.65 -5.70 -5.34
N ASN A 539 13.96 -6.35 -6.29
CA ASN A 539 12.81 -7.20 -5.98
C ASN A 539 13.19 -8.45 -5.19
N TRP A 540 14.43 -8.91 -5.31
CA TRP A 540 14.94 -9.97 -4.43
C TRP A 540 15.01 -9.50 -2.97
N VAL A 541 15.50 -8.28 -2.72
CA VAL A 541 15.54 -7.66 -1.39
C VAL A 541 14.12 -7.32 -0.91
N GLU A 542 13.32 -6.71 -1.78
CA GLU A 542 11.97 -6.22 -1.50
C GLU A 542 11.07 -7.30 -0.92
N LEU A 543 11.02 -8.48 -1.57
CA LEU A 543 10.24 -9.63 -1.10
C LEU A 543 10.51 -9.98 0.38
N ARG A 544 11.75 -9.77 0.86
CA ARG A 544 12.12 -10.02 2.26
C ARG A 544 11.90 -8.78 3.12
N ALA A 545 12.17 -7.59 2.60
CA ALA A 545 11.93 -6.32 3.28
C ALA A 545 10.45 -6.18 3.68
N ASP A 546 9.53 -6.48 2.77
CA ASP A 546 8.09 -6.42 3.02
C ASP A 546 7.61 -7.45 4.04
N ALA A 547 8.14 -8.67 3.96
CA ALA A 547 7.84 -9.70 4.94
C ALA A 547 8.29 -9.26 6.34
N ILE A 548 9.47 -8.64 6.46
CA ILE A 548 9.97 -8.08 7.72
C ILE A 548 9.08 -6.93 8.19
N LYS A 549 8.74 -5.97 7.31
CA LYS A 549 7.86 -4.83 7.59
C LYS A 549 6.53 -5.28 8.21
N ILE A 550 5.86 -6.26 7.60
CA ILE A 550 4.61 -6.84 8.13
C ILE A 550 4.83 -7.43 9.53
N CYS A 551 5.92 -8.16 9.75
CA CYS A 551 6.19 -8.84 11.01
C CYS A 551 6.53 -7.93 12.18
N VAL A 552 7.22 -6.80 11.93
CA VAL A 552 7.86 -6.02 13.00
C VAL A 552 7.46 -4.55 13.07
N GLU A 553 6.90 -3.99 12.01
CA GLU A 553 6.61 -2.55 11.92
C GLU A 553 5.11 -2.25 11.83
N MET A 554 4.31 -3.24 11.43
CA MET A 554 2.88 -3.10 11.25
C MET A 554 2.09 -3.95 12.24
N GLN A 555 0.87 -3.53 12.55
CA GLN A 555 -0.14 -4.41 13.11
C GLN A 555 -0.38 -5.59 12.17
N ARG A 556 -0.76 -6.76 12.71
CA ARG A 556 -1.09 -7.90 11.85
C ARG A 556 -2.31 -7.52 11.00
N PRO A 557 -2.19 -7.56 9.67
CA PRO A 557 -3.30 -7.20 8.80
C PRO A 557 -4.45 -8.20 8.94
N THR A 558 -5.67 -7.68 8.92
CA THR A 558 -6.88 -8.51 8.85
C THR A 558 -6.87 -9.32 7.55
N PRO A 559 -7.09 -10.65 7.59
CA PRO A 559 -7.09 -11.47 6.39
C PRO A 559 -8.27 -11.19 5.47
N TRP A 560 -8.02 -10.42 4.41
CA TRP A 560 -8.98 -10.15 3.36
C TRP A 560 -8.80 -11.10 2.18
N ARG A 561 -9.93 -11.48 1.58
CA ARG A 561 -9.93 -12.19 0.31
C ARG A 561 -9.81 -11.18 -0.83
N ALA A 562 -9.18 -11.61 -1.91
CA ALA A 562 -9.25 -10.95 -3.20
C ALA A 562 -9.20 -12.04 -4.27
N ASP A 563 -9.69 -11.74 -5.46
CA ASP A 563 -9.54 -12.59 -6.66
C ASP A 563 -8.58 -11.98 -7.69
N THR A 564 -8.02 -10.81 -7.37
CA THR A 564 -7.08 -10.10 -8.22
C THR A 564 -6.20 -9.15 -7.40
N ILE A 565 -5.07 -8.72 -7.96
CA ILE A 565 -4.34 -7.51 -7.49
C ILE A 565 -5.16 -6.22 -7.73
N GLY A 566 -6.31 -6.32 -8.38
CA GLY A 566 -7.31 -5.27 -8.46
C GLY A 566 -7.00 -4.24 -9.56
N PRO A 567 -7.04 -2.93 -9.25
CA PRO A 567 -6.87 -1.87 -10.25
C PRO A 567 -5.45 -1.84 -10.85
N TRP A 568 -4.48 -2.48 -10.19
CA TRP A 568 -3.09 -2.51 -10.63
C TRP A 568 -2.90 -3.30 -11.93
N LEU A 569 -3.73 -4.30 -12.19
CA LEU A 569 -3.69 -5.04 -13.46
C LEU A 569 -4.03 -4.14 -14.66
N ASP A 570 -5.02 -3.27 -14.47
CA ASP A 570 -5.42 -2.25 -15.46
C ASP A 570 -4.26 -1.26 -15.67
N ALA A 571 -3.57 -0.87 -14.59
CA ALA A 571 -2.41 0.03 -14.63
C ALA A 571 -1.20 -0.58 -15.36
N LEU A 572 -0.86 -1.84 -15.12
CA LEU A 572 0.21 -2.57 -15.83
C LEU A 572 -0.10 -2.63 -17.33
N SER A 573 -1.34 -2.95 -17.69
CA SER A 573 -1.78 -3.00 -19.10
C SER A 573 -1.65 -1.62 -19.77
N PHE A 574 -2.05 -0.55 -19.09
CA PHE A 574 -1.90 0.82 -19.56
C PHE A 574 -0.43 1.22 -19.75
N GLN A 575 0.43 0.90 -18.78
CA GLN A 575 1.86 1.19 -18.85
C GLN A 575 2.56 0.40 -19.97
N SER A 576 2.18 -0.86 -20.19
CA SER A 576 2.68 -1.66 -21.33
C SER A 576 2.31 -1.04 -22.67
N TRP A 577 1.05 -0.59 -22.82
CA TRP A 577 0.59 0.10 -24.01
C TRP A 577 1.34 1.42 -24.24
N LEU A 578 1.36 2.29 -23.23
CA LEU A 578 2.05 3.58 -23.33
C LEU A 578 3.57 3.41 -23.50
N GLY A 579 4.14 2.35 -22.94
CA GLY A 579 5.53 1.93 -23.10
C GLY A 579 5.92 1.73 -24.54
N SER A 580 5.09 1.03 -25.33
CA SER A 580 5.36 0.82 -26.76
C SER A 580 5.48 2.14 -27.55
N ILE A 581 4.66 3.14 -27.20
CA ILE A 581 4.69 4.48 -27.81
C ILE A 581 5.90 5.27 -27.31
N THR A 582 6.14 5.24 -25.99
CA THR A 582 7.21 6.01 -25.35
C THR A 582 8.59 5.51 -25.78
N MET A 583 8.82 4.19 -25.75
CA MET A 583 10.08 3.60 -26.18
C MET A 583 10.37 3.85 -27.66
N SER A 584 9.38 3.69 -28.54
CA SER A 584 9.59 3.95 -29.97
C SER A 584 9.90 5.42 -30.26
N ALA A 585 9.21 6.34 -29.59
CA ALA A 585 9.50 7.76 -29.70
C ALA A 585 10.90 8.11 -29.16
N LEU A 586 11.32 7.50 -28.05
CA LEU A 586 12.67 7.67 -27.50
C LEU A 586 13.75 7.15 -28.46
N VAL A 587 13.56 5.99 -29.08
CA VAL A 587 14.49 5.44 -30.09
C VAL A 587 14.58 6.31 -31.34
N TYR A 588 13.50 7.01 -31.70
CA TYR A 588 13.51 7.89 -32.86
C TYR A 588 14.19 9.24 -32.57
N LEU A 589 13.98 9.79 -31.37
CA LEU A 589 14.51 11.09 -30.97
C LEU A 589 16.00 11.07 -30.60
N PHE A 590 16.55 9.90 -30.26
CA PHE A 590 17.91 9.71 -29.75
C PHE A 590 18.60 8.55 -30.46
#